data_AF-A0A7C3Z6T2-F1
#
_entry.id   AF-A0A7C3Z6T2-F1
#
_cell.length_a   1.000
_cell.length_b   1.000
_cell.length_c   1.000
_cell.angle_alpha   90.00
_cell.angle_beta   90.00
_cell.angle_gamma   90.00
#
_symmetry.space_group_name_H-M   'P 1'
#
loop_
_entity.id
_entity.type
_entity.pdbx_description
1 polymer ?
#
loop_
_entity_poly.entity_id
_entity_poly.type
_entity_poly.pdbx_seq_one_letter_code
_entity_poly.pdbx_strand_id
1 'polypeptide(L)'
;MSEKIEPVRVNPVIRHDYEASITMKDGWKFRLDPKDEGVGLRWFNNPAAFTEKINVPGCWQGQRFGYGGTDEIQDFRLNVRSFRATYKGTGWYANILQIPEQWKSKRLWLRFGGAHPSA
;
A
#
# COMPACT_ATOMS: atom_id res chain seq x y z
N MET A 1 -12.97 0.58 -33.06
CA MET A 1 -12.46 1.07 -31.77
C MET A 1 -13.04 0.18 -30.68
N SER A 2 -12.20 -0.54 -29.95
CA SER A 2 -12.64 -1.44 -28.87
C SER A 2 -13.05 -0.58 -27.66
N GLU A 3 -14.29 -0.73 -27.21
CA GLU A 3 -14.80 -0.01 -26.04
C GLU A 3 -14.11 -0.53 -24.78
N LYS A 4 -13.48 0.37 -24.02
CA LYS A 4 -12.72 0.00 -22.82
C LYS A 4 -13.71 -0.36 -21.71
N ILE A 5 -14.01 -1.64 -21.58
CA ILE A 5 -14.82 -2.13 -20.45
C ILE A 5 -13.99 -1.96 -19.17
N GLU A 6 -14.44 -1.10 -18.26
CA GLU A 6 -13.88 -0.93 -16.92
C GLU A 6 -14.89 -1.46 -15.88
N PRO A 7 -14.45 -2.24 -14.87
CA PRO A 7 -15.32 -2.79 -13.87
C PRO A 7 -15.87 -1.67 -12.99
N VAL A 8 -17.14 -1.80 -12.63
CA VAL A 8 -17.81 -0.89 -11.69
C VAL A 8 -17.15 -0.98 -10.31
N ARG A 9 -16.91 0.18 -9.69
CA ARG A 9 -16.14 0.39 -8.44
C ARG A 9 -16.91 0.09 -7.15
N VAL A 10 -17.59 -1.05 -7.06
CA VAL A 10 -18.17 -1.50 -5.78
C VAL A 10 -17.70 -2.92 -5.48
N ASN A 11 -17.50 -3.24 -4.20
CA ASN A 11 -17.33 -4.62 -3.76
C ASN A 11 -18.74 -5.26 -3.76
N PRO A 12 -19.12 -6.00 -4.82
CA PRO A 12 -20.49 -6.43 -4.95
C PRO A 12 -20.74 -7.58 -3.97
N VAL A 13 -21.91 -7.55 -3.30
CA VAL A 13 -22.34 -8.63 -2.39
C VAL A 13 -22.54 -9.94 -3.17
N ILE A 14 -22.90 -9.82 -4.45
CA ILE A 14 -23.09 -10.94 -5.38
C ILE A 14 -21.94 -10.91 -6.38
N ARG A 15 -21.22 -12.03 -6.50
CA ARG A 15 -20.15 -12.21 -7.49
C ARG A 15 -20.64 -13.13 -8.58
N HIS A 16 -20.22 -12.86 -9.81
CA HIS A 16 -20.49 -13.77 -10.92
C HIS A 16 -19.66 -15.04 -10.75
N ASP A 17 -20.17 -16.20 -11.15
CA ASP A 17 -19.45 -17.49 -11.10
C ASP A 17 -18.12 -17.51 -11.88
N TYR A 18 -17.92 -16.56 -12.80
CA TYR A 18 -16.68 -16.40 -13.56
C TYR A 18 -15.71 -15.39 -12.91
N GLU A 19 -16.13 -14.67 -11.86
CA GLU A 19 -15.26 -13.75 -11.10
C GLU A 19 -14.46 -14.56 -10.07
N ALA A 20 -13.23 -14.92 -10.45
CA ALA A 20 -12.24 -15.43 -9.51
C ALA A 20 -11.49 -14.26 -8.85
N SER A 21 -11.30 -14.32 -7.53
CA SER A 21 -10.58 -13.28 -6.78
C SER A 21 -9.71 -13.89 -5.70
N ILE A 22 -8.53 -13.30 -5.47
CA ILE A 22 -7.67 -13.58 -4.32
C ILE A 22 -7.66 -12.32 -3.46
N THR A 23 -7.88 -12.48 -2.15
CA THR A 23 -7.80 -11.36 -1.21
C THR A 23 -6.42 -11.35 -0.56
N MET A 24 -5.70 -10.22 -0.69
CA MET A 24 -4.35 -10.06 -0.17
C MET A 24 -4.38 -9.48 1.25
N LYS A 25 -4.75 -10.28 2.26
CA LYS A 25 -4.72 -9.84 3.67
C LYS A 25 -3.35 -10.04 4.32
N ASP A 26 -2.68 -11.11 3.94
CA ASP A 26 -1.46 -11.58 4.60
C ASP A 26 -0.22 -11.35 3.74
N GLY A 27 0.95 -11.46 4.36
CA GLY A 27 2.24 -11.42 3.65
C GLY A 27 2.75 -10.02 3.31
N TRP A 28 2.07 -8.96 3.75
CA TRP A 28 2.50 -7.59 3.52
C TRP A 28 3.78 -7.26 4.29
N LYS A 29 4.68 -6.64 3.55
CA LYS A 29 5.91 -6.03 4.05
C LYS A 29 5.78 -4.51 4.01
N PHE A 30 6.52 -3.86 4.89
CA PHE A 30 6.43 -2.42 5.06
C PHE A 30 7.80 -1.78 5.23
N ARG A 31 7.90 -0.51 4.85
CA ARG A 31 9.05 0.33 5.14
C ARG A 31 8.64 1.80 5.15
N LEU A 32 9.09 2.55 6.15
CA LEU A 32 8.98 4.00 6.17
C LEU A 32 10.05 4.62 5.27
N ASP A 33 9.69 5.71 4.61
CA ASP A 33 10.55 6.50 3.74
C ASP A 33 10.56 7.96 4.18
N PRO A 34 11.19 8.26 5.32
CA PRO A 34 11.23 9.62 5.88
C PRO A 34 12.00 10.62 5.02
N LYS A 35 12.79 10.15 4.05
CA LYS A 35 13.57 10.98 3.15
C LYS A 35 13.02 11.04 1.73
N ASP A 36 11.88 10.38 1.48
CA ASP A 36 11.26 10.26 0.17
C ASP A 36 12.22 9.78 -0.94
N GLU A 37 13.11 8.85 -0.59
CA GLU A 37 14.19 8.37 -1.46
C GLU A 37 13.84 7.05 -2.17
N GLY A 38 12.73 6.40 -1.82
CA GLY A 38 12.38 5.07 -2.26
C GLY A 38 12.19 4.94 -3.77
N VAL A 39 11.68 5.98 -4.43
CA VAL A 39 11.58 6.03 -5.91
C VAL A 39 12.98 6.12 -6.52
N GLY A 40 13.82 7.03 -6.02
CA GLY A 40 15.19 7.24 -6.52
C GLY A 40 16.06 6.00 -6.33
N LEU A 41 15.91 5.31 -5.20
CA LEU A 41 16.60 4.05 -4.88
C LEU A 41 15.91 2.80 -5.44
N ARG A 42 14.82 2.97 -6.20
CA ARG A 42 14.08 1.90 -6.88
C ARG A 42 13.65 0.75 -5.96
N TRP A 43 13.11 1.06 -4.78
CA TRP A 43 12.67 0.03 -3.84
C TRP A 43 11.62 -0.91 -4.44
N PHE A 44 10.80 -0.44 -5.38
CA PHE A 44 9.83 -1.26 -6.12
C PHE A 44 10.45 -2.45 -6.89
N ASN A 45 11.74 -2.41 -7.19
CA ASN A 45 12.48 -3.52 -7.84
C ASN A 45 13.35 -4.33 -6.85
N ASN A 46 13.33 -3.99 -5.56
CA ASN A 46 14.18 -4.61 -4.57
C ASN A 46 13.36 -5.14 -3.38
N PRO A 47 12.88 -6.39 -3.44
CA PRO A 47 12.14 -7.00 -2.34
C PRO A 47 12.90 -7.02 -1.01
N ALA A 48 14.24 -7.06 -1.04
CA ALA A 48 15.08 -7.04 0.15
C ALA A 48 15.07 -5.68 0.86
N ALA A 49 14.58 -4.61 0.21
CA ALA A 49 14.39 -3.32 0.85
C ALA A 49 13.31 -3.36 1.96
N PHE A 50 12.48 -4.40 2.03
CA PHE A 50 11.33 -4.48 2.93
C PHE A 50 11.51 -5.56 4.01
N THR A 51 11.92 -5.14 5.21
CA THR A 51 12.17 -6.05 6.34
C THR A 51 10.96 -6.20 7.26
N GLU A 52 10.20 -5.12 7.46
CA GLU A 52 9.11 -5.07 8.43
C GLU A 52 7.87 -5.79 7.92
N LYS A 53 7.11 -6.38 8.84
CA LYS A 53 5.78 -6.97 8.55
C LYS A 53 4.69 -6.01 8.97
N ILE A 54 3.64 -5.89 8.16
CA ILE A 54 2.47 -5.07 8.48
C ILE A 54 1.19 -5.85 8.21
N ASN A 55 0.16 -5.61 9.02
CA ASN A 55 -1.18 -6.17 8.82
C ASN A 55 -2.00 -5.23 7.92
N VAL A 56 -2.71 -5.81 6.95
CA VAL A 56 -3.63 -5.08 6.06
C VAL A 56 -4.99 -5.78 6.10
N PRO A 57 -6.11 -5.04 6.24
CA PRO A 57 -6.20 -3.58 6.37
C PRO A 57 -5.81 -3.09 7.78
N GLY A 58 -5.26 -1.87 7.86
CA GLY A 58 -4.96 -1.22 9.13
C GLY A 58 -4.07 0.01 8.95
N CYS A 59 -4.15 0.97 9.88
CA CYS A 59 -3.27 2.13 9.89
C CYS A 59 -1.87 1.72 10.41
N TRP A 60 -0.80 2.10 9.71
CA TRP A 60 0.57 1.79 10.15
C TRP A 60 0.90 2.45 11.49
N GLN A 61 0.29 3.61 11.80
CA GLN A 61 0.45 4.31 13.09
C GLN A 61 -0.06 3.46 14.26
N GLY A 62 -1.21 2.81 14.08
CA GLY A 62 -1.78 1.88 15.07
C GLY A 62 -0.95 0.62 15.25
N GLN A 63 -0.08 0.32 14.28
CA GLN A 63 0.87 -0.79 14.30
C GLN A 63 2.27 -0.37 14.74
N ARG A 64 2.40 0.84 15.32
CA ARG A 64 3.64 1.41 15.90
C ARG A 64 4.73 1.73 14.89
N PHE A 65 4.39 1.79 13.60
CA PHE A 65 5.27 2.36 12.60
C PHE A 65 5.23 3.88 12.66
N GLY A 66 6.40 4.46 12.85
CA GLY A 66 6.67 5.88 12.96
C GLY A 66 7.93 6.08 13.80
N TYR A 67 8.47 7.28 13.80
CA TYR A 67 9.59 7.64 14.66
C TYR A 67 9.14 8.64 15.73
N GLY A 68 9.76 8.55 16.90
CA GLY A 68 9.71 9.62 17.88
C GLY A 68 10.80 10.62 17.53
N GLY A 69 10.48 11.90 17.42
CA GLY A 69 11.45 12.91 17.01
C GLY A 69 10.88 14.31 17.05
N THR A 70 11.48 15.21 16.29
CA THR A 70 11.01 16.57 16.08
C THR A 70 10.94 16.77 14.58
N ASP A 71 9.74 16.94 14.03
CA ASP A 71 9.56 17.31 12.62
C ASP A 71 9.38 18.82 12.53
N GLU A 72 10.01 19.43 11.53
CA GLU A 72 9.79 20.83 11.20
C GLU A 72 8.58 20.95 10.28
N ILE A 73 7.54 21.64 10.73
CA ILE A 73 6.42 21.97 9.87
C ILE A 73 6.85 23.15 8.99
N GLN A 74 7.20 22.87 7.73
CA GLN A 74 7.77 23.85 6.80
C GLN A 74 6.88 25.10 6.63
N ASP A 75 5.56 24.92 6.59
CA ASP A 75 4.60 26.02 6.45
C ASP A 75 4.65 27.05 7.60
N PHE A 76 5.12 26.62 8.79
CA PHE A 76 5.15 27.46 9.99
C PHE A 76 6.55 27.59 10.62
N ARG A 77 7.58 26.96 10.04
CA ARG A 77 8.94 26.88 10.60
C ARG A 77 8.97 26.50 12.08
N LEU A 78 8.08 25.59 12.47
CA LEU A 78 7.93 25.16 13.87
C LEU A 78 8.44 23.74 14.04
N ASN A 79 9.33 23.58 15.00
CA ASN A 79 9.80 22.29 15.48
C ASN A 79 8.72 21.65 16.35
N VAL A 80 8.00 20.67 15.82
CA VAL A 80 6.93 19.96 16.54
C VAL A 80 7.42 18.56 16.90
N ARG A 81 7.18 18.16 18.15
CA ARG A 81 7.49 16.82 18.59
C ARG A 81 6.63 15.82 17.82
N SER A 82 7.28 14.99 17.02
CA SER A 82 6.64 13.89 16.31
C SER A 82 6.60 12.67 17.21
N PHE A 83 5.39 12.18 17.42
CA PHE A 83 5.16 10.90 18.03
C PHE A 83 5.06 9.86 16.93
N ARG A 84 5.35 8.59 17.24
CA ARG A 84 5.16 7.50 16.26
C ARG A 84 3.75 7.49 15.66
N ALA A 85 2.75 7.89 16.45
CA ALA A 85 1.36 7.99 16.04
C ALA A 85 1.04 9.18 15.11
N THR A 86 1.95 10.15 14.95
CA THR A 86 1.74 11.38 14.17
C THR A 86 2.74 11.54 13.03
N TYR A 87 3.53 10.50 12.71
CA TYR A 87 4.46 10.54 11.58
C TYR A 87 3.72 10.91 10.29
N LYS A 88 4.23 11.95 9.62
CA LYS A 88 3.77 12.42 8.31
C LYS A 88 4.91 12.22 7.31
N GLY A 89 4.76 11.24 6.43
CA GLY A 89 5.74 10.95 5.39
C GLY A 89 5.34 9.71 4.59
N THR A 90 6.21 9.31 3.68
CA THR A 90 5.94 8.21 2.75
C THR A 90 6.11 6.85 3.43
N GLY A 91 5.18 5.94 3.19
CA GLY A 91 5.24 4.56 3.66
C GLY A 91 5.04 3.59 2.49
N TRP A 92 5.98 2.68 2.32
CA TRP A 92 5.95 1.71 1.24
C TRP A 92 5.39 0.37 1.72
N TYR A 93 4.50 -0.20 0.92
CA TYR A 93 3.93 -1.52 1.10
C TYR A 93 4.38 -2.46 -0.02
N ALA A 94 4.73 -3.70 0.32
CA ALA A 94 5.09 -4.72 -0.66
C ALA A 94 4.42 -6.05 -0.33
N ASN A 95 3.98 -6.79 -1.35
CA ASN A 95 3.41 -8.13 -1.21
C ASN A 95 3.69 -8.92 -2.49
N ILE A 96 3.88 -10.24 -2.36
CA ILE A 96 4.11 -11.15 -3.49
C ILE A 96 2.84 -11.97 -3.67
N LEU A 97 2.20 -11.79 -4.82
CA LEU A 97 1.02 -12.57 -5.23
C LEU A 97 1.43 -13.59 -6.30
N GLN A 98 1.17 -14.86 -6.03
CA GLN A 98 1.25 -15.91 -7.03
C GLN A 98 -0.07 -15.97 -7.80
N ILE A 99 0.00 -15.76 -9.12
CA ILE A 99 -1.17 -15.83 -9.99
C ILE A 99 -1.41 -17.30 -10.36
N PRO A 100 -2.61 -17.86 -10.13
CA PRO A 100 -2.91 -19.23 -10.49
C PRO A 100 -2.86 -19.44 -12.02
N GLU A 101 -2.37 -20.59 -12.48
CA GLU A 101 -2.26 -20.91 -13.91
C GLU A 101 -3.63 -20.87 -14.62
N GLN A 102 -4.72 -21.21 -13.92
CA GLN A 102 -6.07 -21.11 -14.49
C GLN A 102 -6.51 -19.68 -14.85
N TRP A 103 -5.77 -18.66 -14.43
CA TRP A 103 -6.01 -17.26 -14.79
C TRP A 103 -5.22 -16.79 -16.01
N LYS A 104 -4.42 -17.67 -16.61
CA LYS A 104 -3.68 -17.36 -17.85
C LYS A 104 -4.63 -16.88 -18.94
N SER A 105 -4.18 -15.86 -19.66
CA SER A 105 -4.95 -15.19 -20.73
C SER A 105 -6.27 -14.54 -20.27
N LYS A 106 -6.51 -14.41 -18.95
CA LYS A 106 -7.61 -13.61 -18.41
C LYS A 106 -7.14 -12.18 -18.10
N ARG A 107 -8.10 -11.26 -18.04
CA ARG A 107 -7.84 -9.89 -17.58
C ARG A 107 -7.79 -9.86 -16.06
N LEU A 108 -6.67 -9.40 -15.51
CA LEU A 108 -6.45 -9.29 -14.08
C LEU A 108 -6.73 -7.87 -13.59
N TRP A 109 -7.28 -7.76 -12.37
CA TRP A 109 -7.57 -6.50 -11.70
C TRP A 109 -7.01 -6.52 -10.29
N LEU A 110 -6.14 -5.55 -9.96
CA LEU A 110 -5.75 -5.28 -8.58
C LEU A 110 -6.67 -4.21 -8.02
N ARG A 111 -7.30 -4.48 -6.87
CA ARG A 111 -8.27 -3.59 -6.23
C ARG A 111 -7.80 -3.22 -4.83
N PHE A 112 -7.70 -1.92 -4.57
CA PHE A 112 -7.53 -1.37 -3.23
C PHE A 112 -8.88 -0.83 -2.76
N GLY A 113 -9.38 -1.33 -1.63
CA GLY A 113 -10.65 -0.83 -1.06
C GLY A 113 -10.55 0.61 -0.57
N GLY A 114 -9.35 1.03 -0.16
CA GLY A 114 -9.02 2.41 0.18
C GLY A 114 -7.55 2.49 0.60
N ALA A 115 -6.91 3.62 0.29
CA ALA A 115 -5.58 3.98 0.73
C ALA A 115 -5.60 5.48 1.09
N HIS A 116 -5.02 5.85 2.22
CA HIS A 116 -5.09 7.21 2.75
C HIS A 116 -3.70 7.74 3.12
N PRO A 117 -3.37 9.01 2.82
CA PRO A 117 -4.21 9.99 2.10
C PRO A 117 -4.22 9.76 0.58
N SER A 118 -3.19 9.10 0.03
CA SER A 118 -3.07 8.76 -1.39
C SER A 118 -2.10 7.58 -1.56
N ALA A 119 -2.25 6.83 -2.65
CA ALA A 119 -1.35 5.76 -3.06
C ALA A 119 -1.28 5.71 -4.60
#